data_AF-A0AAV4NAU7-F1
#
_entry.id   AF-A0AAV4NAU7-F1
#
_cell.length_a   1.000
_cell.length_b   1.000
_cell.length_c   1.000
_cell.angle_alpha   90.00
_cell.angle_beta   90.00
_cell.angle_gamma   90.00
#
_symmetry.space_group_name_H-M   'P 1'
#
loop_
_entity.id
_entity.type
_entity.pdbx_description
1 polymer ?
#
loop_
_entity_poly.entity_id
_entity_poly.type
_entity_poly.pdbx_seq_one_letter_code
_entity_poly.pdbx_strand_id
1 'polypeptide(L)'
;MVSNQKMPSSDFKVVKAQIQEQKFLKKMLLDRQNSVLSLKMMGTELLSNTKTVELEQAETLMKNITLRFDELISTAEKRMTVLEKIIPIAQEFQDVSTPLTEWLEISEKKLHSMSCIPVEENKIKDMIIQHEKIIADIGEQQKSVDQLNVIYEKLKKIASITESDTICHRISSINEKFNELKSSSESVGAILKEAHKGVGQFVLLM
;
A
#
# COMPACT_ATOMS: atom_id res chain seq x y z
N MET A 1 -2.74 -16.46 20.55
CA MET A 1 -3.60 -15.84 19.51
C MET A 1 -3.14 -14.43 19.17
N VAL A 2 -2.94 -13.52 20.13
CA VAL A 2 -2.48 -12.14 19.86
C VAL A 2 -0.98 -12.06 19.56
N SER A 3 -0.16 -12.90 20.21
CA SER A 3 1.30 -12.97 20.02
C SER A 3 1.77 -13.47 18.65
N ASN A 4 0.87 -14.03 17.82
CA ASN A 4 1.20 -14.57 16.50
C ASN A 4 0.64 -13.70 15.34
N GLN A 5 0.14 -12.51 15.63
CA GLN A 5 -0.39 -11.64 14.58
C GLN A 5 0.76 -11.01 13.78
N LYS A 6 0.67 -11.11 12.44
CA LYS A 6 1.60 -10.41 11.54
C LYS A 6 1.53 -8.91 11.78
N MET A 7 2.63 -8.20 11.52
CA MET A 7 2.66 -6.74 11.63
C MET A 7 1.58 -6.08 10.73
N PRO A 8 1.05 -4.90 11.11
CA PRO A 8 0.15 -4.14 10.25
C PRO A 8 0.74 -3.97 8.85
N SER A 9 -0.01 -4.37 7.82
CA SER A 9 0.45 -4.29 6.44
C SER A 9 0.10 -2.94 5.81
N SER A 10 0.91 -2.55 4.85
CA SER A 10 0.71 -1.41 3.96
C SER A 10 -0.11 -1.73 2.71
N ASP A 11 -0.34 -3.01 2.41
CA ASP A 11 -1.25 -3.43 1.34
C ASP A 11 -2.71 -3.28 1.80
N PHE A 12 -3.53 -2.58 1.01
CA PHE A 12 -4.91 -2.28 1.34
C PHE A 12 -5.77 -3.54 1.58
N LYS A 13 -5.60 -4.59 0.77
CA LYS A 13 -6.39 -5.82 0.93
C LYS A 13 -5.97 -6.56 2.19
N VAL A 14 -4.67 -6.62 2.45
CA VAL A 14 -4.12 -7.27 3.64
C VAL A 14 -4.52 -6.53 4.91
N VAL A 15 -4.35 -5.20 4.98
CA VAL A 15 -4.73 -4.41 6.17
C VAL A 15 -6.23 -4.46 6.43
N LYS A 16 -7.05 -4.49 5.37
CA LYS A 16 -8.51 -4.68 5.49
C LYS A 16 -8.85 -6.04 6.12
N ALA A 17 -8.17 -7.12 5.72
CA ALA A 17 -8.32 -8.43 6.33
C ALA A 17 -7.86 -8.43 7.80
N GLN A 18 -6.69 -7.84 8.09
CA GLN A 18 -6.17 -7.69 9.44
C GLN A 18 -7.13 -6.93 10.38
N ILE A 19 -7.83 -5.92 9.88
CA ILE A 19 -8.87 -5.21 10.66
C ILE A 19 -10.04 -6.15 10.99
N GLN A 20 -10.50 -6.98 10.04
CA GLN A 20 -11.59 -7.92 10.32
C GLN A 20 -11.17 -8.97 11.37
N GLU A 21 -9.95 -9.50 11.25
CA GLU A 21 -9.36 -10.38 12.27
C GLU A 21 -9.28 -9.68 13.63
N GLN A 22 -8.88 -8.40 13.67
CA GLN A 22 -8.80 -7.63 14.91
C GLN A 22 -10.17 -7.38 15.53
N LYS A 23 -11.21 -7.10 14.73
CA LYS A 23 -12.60 -6.96 15.20
C LYS A 23 -13.11 -8.28 15.79
N PHE A 24 -12.82 -9.40 15.13
CA PHE A 24 -13.18 -10.72 15.64
C PHE A 24 -12.49 -11.03 16.97
N LEU A 25 -11.18 -10.77 17.07
CA LEU A 25 -10.42 -10.90 18.31
C LEU A 25 -11.01 -10.04 19.43
N LYS A 26 -11.34 -8.77 19.15
CA LYS A 26 -11.96 -7.87 20.13
C LYS A 26 -13.26 -8.45 20.67
N LYS A 27 -14.11 -9.01 19.81
CA LYS A 27 -15.35 -9.68 20.25
C LYS A 27 -15.06 -10.86 21.18
N MET A 28 -14.11 -11.74 20.81
CA MET A 28 -13.72 -12.86 21.66
C MET A 28 -13.16 -12.41 23.03
N LEU A 29 -12.39 -11.31 23.06
CA LEU A 29 -11.88 -10.75 24.31
C LEU A 29 -13.04 -10.22 25.17
N LEU A 30 -14.00 -9.48 24.61
CA LEU A 30 -15.17 -9.00 25.36
C LEU A 30 -15.97 -10.17 25.96
N ASP A 31 -16.17 -11.25 25.21
CA ASP A 31 -16.88 -12.44 25.71
C ASP A 31 -16.14 -13.07 26.90
N ARG A 32 -14.80 -13.12 26.86
CA ARG A 32 -13.96 -13.66 27.95
C ARG A 32 -13.84 -12.72 29.15
N GLN A 33 -13.97 -11.40 28.94
CA GLN A 33 -13.93 -10.41 30.01
C GLN A 33 -15.01 -10.68 31.06
N ASN A 34 -16.22 -11.05 30.62
CA ASN A 34 -17.32 -11.44 31.51
C ASN A 34 -16.93 -12.63 32.40
N SER A 35 -16.26 -13.65 31.85
CA SER A 35 -15.79 -14.80 32.62
C SER A 35 -14.71 -14.43 33.64
N VAL A 36 -13.77 -13.54 33.26
CA VAL A 36 -12.73 -13.06 34.17
C VAL A 36 -13.32 -12.23 35.33
N LEU A 37 -14.31 -11.39 35.04
CA LEU A 37 -15.04 -10.63 36.05
C LEU A 37 -15.80 -11.55 37.01
N SER A 38 -16.49 -12.57 36.49
CA SER A 38 -17.19 -13.56 37.31
C SER A 38 -16.24 -14.37 38.20
N LEU A 39 -15.09 -14.80 37.67
CA LEU A 39 -14.02 -15.45 38.45
C LEU A 39 -13.53 -14.54 39.59
N LYS A 40 -13.32 -13.25 39.31
CA LYS A 40 -12.91 -12.27 40.30
C LYS A 40 -13.96 -12.11 41.41
N MET A 41 -15.24 -12.06 41.06
CA MET A 41 -16.34 -11.99 42.04
C MET A 41 -16.39 -13.23 42.94
N MET A 42 -16.39 -14.43 42.35
CA MET A 42 -16.39 -15.68 43.11
C MET A 42 -15.15 -15.80 44.01
N GLY A 43 -13.98 -15.40 43.52
CA GLY A 43 -12.76 -15.34 44.32
C GLY A 43 -12.87 -14.41 45.52
N THR A 44 -13.44 -13.21 45.32
CA THR A 44 -13.65 -12.23 46.40
C THR A 44 -14.59 -12.78 47.48
N GLU A 45 -15.65 -13.48 47.09
CA GLU A 45 -16.59 -14.13 48.01
C GLU A 45 -15.96 -15.32 48.75
N LEU A 46 -15.09 -16.10 48.10
CA LEU A 46 -14.37 -17.19 48.76
C LEU A 46 -13.41 -16.65 49.85
N LEU A 47 -12.74 -15.53 49.55
CA LEU A 47 -11.77 -14.88 50.42
C LEU A 47 -12.40 -14.22 51.65
N SER A 48 -13.66 -13.79 51.58
CA SER A 48 -14.36 -13.24 52.73
C SER A 48 -14.75 -14.30 53.77
N ASN A 49 -14.73 -15.59 53.40
CA ASN A 49 -15.32 -16.67 54.20
C ASN A 49 -14.30 -17.59 54.91
N THR A 50 -12.99 -17.49 54.64
CA THR A 50 -11.95 -18.30 55.33
C THR A 50 -10.56 -17.63 55.20
N LYS A 51 -9.59 -17.94 56.07
CA LYS A 51 -8.17 -17.52 55.93
C LYS A 51 -7.23 -18.73 56.02
N THR A 52 -6.76 -19.22 54.87
CA THR A 52 -5.78 -20.32 54.73
C THR A 52 -4.70 -19.94 53.71
N VAL A 53 -3.54 -20.60 53.75
CA VAL A 53 -2.42 -20.38 52.81
C VAL A 53 -2.83 -20.62 51.34
N GLU A 54 -3.78 -21.53 51.10
CA GLU A 54 -4.33 -21.84 49.77
C GLU A 54 -5.09 -20.63 49.16
N LEU A 55 -5.64 -19.76 50.00
CA LEU A 55 -6.33 -18.54 49.56
C LEU A 55 -5.36 -17.46 49.07
N GLU A 56 -4.21 -17.28 49.71
CA GLU A 56 -3.17 -16.34 49.24
C GLU A 56 -2.61 -16.74 47.86
N GLN A 57 -2.48 -18.04 47.62
CA GLN A 57 -2.09 -18.58 46.32
C GLN A 57 -3.17 -18.32 45.26
N ALA A 58 -4.45 -18.54 45.59
CA ALA A 58 -5.57 -18.26 44.70
C ALA A 58 -5.67 -16.76 44.36
N GLU A 59 -5.51 -15.86 45.33
CA GLU A 59 -5.43 -14.41 45.12
C GLU A 59 -4.34 -14.03 44.12
N THR A 60 -3.14 -14.57 44.31
CA THR A 60 -1.99 -14.30 43.45
C THR A 60 -2.27 -14.74 42.00
N LEU A 61 -2.84 -15.93 41.81
CA LEU A 61 -3.22 -16.44 40.49
C LEU A 61 -4.30 -15.58 39.84
N MET A 62 -5.34 -15.17 40.57
CA MET A 62 -6.41 -14.32 40.06
C MET A 62 -5.90 -12.94 39.64
N LYS A 63 -5.03 -12.33 40.44
CA LYS A 63 -4.37 -11.07 40.11
C LYS A 63 -3.55 -11.20 38.83
N ASN A 64 -2.77 -12.27 38.72
CA ASN A 64 -1.95 -12.54 37.53
C ASN A 64 -2.80 -12.73 36.26
N ILE A 65 -3.91 -13.47 36.34
CA ILE A 65 -4.81 -13.66 35.20
C ILE A 65 -5.44 -12.33 34.78
N THR A 66 -5.90 -11.54 35.75
CA THR A 66 -6.51 -10.22 35.48
C THR A 66 -5.52 -9.29 34.79
N LEU A 67 -4.30 -9.15 35.34
CA LEU A 67 -3.26 -8.30 34.76
C LEU A 67 -2.90 -8.71 33.33
N ARG A 68 -2.67 -10.00 33.08
CA ARG A 68 -2.37 -10.52 31.74
C ARG A 68 -3.52 -10.30 30.76
N PHE A 69 -4.76 -10.37 31.24
CA PHE A 69 -5.93 -10.14 30.41
C PHE A 69 -6.10 -8.65 30.06
N ASP A 70 -5.88 -7.75 31.01
CA ASP A 70 -5.89 -6.31 30.77
C ASP A 70 -4.77 -5.89 29.80
N GLU A 71 -3.56 -6.44 29.97
CA GLU A 71 -2.44 -6.26 29.04
C GLU A 71 -2.79 -6.74 27.62
N LEU A 72 -3.49 -7.87 27.51
CA LEU A 72 -3.94 -8.44 26.25
C LEU A 72 -4.93 -7.52 25.54
N ILE A 73 -5.92 -7.00 26.27
CA ILE A 73 -6.89 -6.02 25.76
C ILE A 73 -6.16 -4.77 25.29
N SER A 74 -5.30 -4.18 26.14
CA SER A 74 -4.54 -2.97 25.81
C SER A 74 -3.70 -3.15 24.54
N THR A 75 -3.05 -4.30 24.40
CA THR A 75 -2.25 -4.64 23.20
C THR A 75 -3.13 -4.74 21.96
N ALA A 76 -4.30 -5.38 22.06
CA ALA A 76 -5.24 -5.51 20.97
C ALA A 76 -5.82 -4.15 20.52
N GLU A 77 -6.10 -3.24 21.47
CA GLU A 77 -6.60 -1.89 21.19
C GLU A 77 -5.54 -0.99 20.55
N LYS A 78 -4.30 -1.03 21.05
CA LYS A 78 -3.16 -0.31 20.45
C LYS A 78 -2.95 -0.75 19.01
N ARG A 79 -2.98 -2.05 18.76
CA ARG A 79 -2.88 -2.60 17.40
C ARG A 79 -4.02 -2.12 16.50
N MET A 80 -5.27 -2.15 16.99
CA MET A 80 -6.42 -1.66 16.23
C MET A 80 -6.23 -0.20 15.81
N THR A 81 -5.80 0.66 16.74
CA THR A 81 -5.53 2.07 16.47
C THR A 81 -4.51 2.27 15.34
N VAL A 82 -3.48 1.42 15.27
CA VAL A 82 -2.48 1.48 14.18
C VAL A 82 -3.09 1.03 12.86
N LEU A 83 -3.86 -0.07 12.85
CA LEU A 83 -4.52 -0.56 11.63
C LEU A 83 -5.50 0.48 11.05
N GLU A 84 -6.26 1.15 11.92
CA GLU A 84 -7.20 2.22 11.53
C GLU A 84 -6.49 3.46 10.98
N LYS A 85 -5.26 3.75 11.42
CA LYS A 85 -4.44 4.82 10.85
C LYS A 85 -3.86 4.46 9.49
N ILE A 86 -3.47 3.20 9.28
CA ILE A 86 -2.83 2.75 8.04
C ILE A 86 -3.84 2.59 6.91
N ILE A 87 -5.03 2.03 7.18
CA ILE A 87 -5.98 1.67 6.11
C ILE A 87 -6.35 2.81 5.16
N PRO A 88 -6.65 4.06 5.58
CA PRO A 88 -6.98 5.11 4.62
C PRO A 88 -5.80 5.48 3.71
N ILE A 89 -4.56 5.41 4.24
CA ILE A 89 -3.36 5.77 3.48
C ILE A 89 -2.99 4.64 2.51
N ALA A 90 -3.13 3.38 2.95
CA ALA A 90 -2.95 2.21 2.09
C ALA A 90 -3.97 2.22 0.93
N GLN A 91 -5.19 2.68 1.19
CA GLN A 91 -6.21 2.88 0.16
C GLN A 91 -5.80 3.98 -0.82
N GLU A 92 -5.44 5.17 -0.32
CA GLU A 92 -4.98 6.31 -1.14
C GLU A 92 -3.82 5.88 -2.06
N PHE A 93 -2.88 5.10 -1.52
CA PHE A 93 -1.75 4.55 -2.28
C PHE A 93 -2.22 3.60 -3.39
N GLN A 94 -3.14 2.69 -3.09
CA GLN A 94 -3.67 1.76 -4.09
C GLN A 94 -4.45 2.48 -5.20
N ASP A 95 -5.27 3.45 -4.82
CA ASP A 95 -6.14 4.21 -5.73
C ASP A 95 -5.32 5.02 -6.74
N VAL A 96 -4.11 5.46 -6.39
CA VAL A 96 -3.19 6.16 -7.30
C VAL A 96 -2.24 5.19 -8.02
N SER A 97 -1.61 4.25 -7.31
CA SER A 97 -0.57 3.39 -7.89
C SER A 97 -1.11 2.39 -8.92
N THR A 98 -2.33 1.90 -8.75
CA THR A 98 -2.92 0.89 -9.66
C THR A 98 -3.17 1.47 -11.06
N PRO A 99 -3.96 2.55 -11.23
CA PRO A 99 -4.17 3.12 -12.56
C PRO A 99 -2.88 3.66 -13.18
N LEU A 100 -1.96 4.21 -12.38
CA LEU A 100 -0.66 4.67 -12.88
C LEU A 100 0.18 3.52 -13.45
N THR A 101 0.20 2.37 -12.76
CA THR A 101 0.95 1.18 -13.24
C THR A 101 0.34 0.64 -14.53
N GLU A 102 -0.99 0.56 -14.61
CA GLU A 102 -1.69 0.13 -15.83
C GLU A 102 -1.40 1.10 -17.00
N TRP A 103 -1.47 2.40 -16.75
CA TRP A 103 -1.16 3.42 -17.75
C TRP A 103 0.29 3.34 -18.22
N LEU A 104 1.25 3.10 -17.31
CA LEU A 104 2.67 2.91 -17.65
C LEU A 104 2.83 1.72 -18.62
N GLU A 105 2.28 0.56 -18.29
CA GLU A 105 2.39 -0.65 -19.13
C GLU A 105 1.77 -0.44 -20.53
N ILE A 106 0.64 0.26 -20.62
CA ILE A 106 0.00 0.57 -21.90
C ILE A 106 0.85 1.55 -22.71
N SER A 107 1.36 2.60 -22.06
CA SER A 107 2.14 3.66 -22.70
C SER A 107 3.50 3.16 -23.18
N GLU A 108 4.18 2.32 -22.40
CA GLU A 108 5.41 1.62 -22.78
C GLU A 108 5.20 0.78 -24.04
N LYS A 109 4.11 -0.02 -24.11
CA LYS A 109 3.79 -0.81 -25.30
C LYS A 109 3.50 0.04 -26.52
N LYS A 110 2.72 1.12 -26.36
CA LYS A 110 2.43 2.07 -27.46
C LYS A 110 3.73 2.69 -27.96
N LEU A 111 4.58 3.16 -27.07
CA LEU A 111 5.83 3.80 -27.43
C LEU A 111 6.81 2.81 -28.08
N HIS A 112 6.89 1.59 -27.58
CA HIS A 112 7.68 0.53 -28.19
C HIS A 112 7.23 0.23 -29.63
N SER A 113 5.92 0.27 -29.91
CA SER A 113 5.41 0.09 -31.28
C SER A 113 5.82 1.21 -32.23
N MET A 114 6.16 2.40 -31.72
CA MET A 114 6.66 3.54 -32.51
C MET A 114 8.16 3.46 -32.83
N SER A 115 8.87 2.44 -32.34
CA SER A 115 10.29 2.23 -32.68
C SER A 115 10.51 1.83 -34.14
N CYS A 116 9.47 1.34 -34.83
CA CYS A 116 9.51 1.04 -36.26
C CYS A 116 8.90 2.20 -37.05
N ILE A 117 9.76 2.92 -37.78
CA ILE A 117 9.33 4.09 -38.56
C ILE A 117 8.81 3.66 -39.94
N PRO A 118 7.57 4.01 -40.31
CA PRO A 118 7.06 3.75 -41.65
C PRO A 118 7.74 4.67 -42.68
N VAL A 119 7.81 4.22 -43.94
CA VAL A 119 8.38 5.02 -45.05
C VAL A 119 7.36 6.02 -45.62
N GLU A 120 6.08 5.74 -45.42
CA GLU A 120 4.97 6.54 -45.96
C GLU A 120 4.74 7.81 -45.14
N GLU A 121 4.82 8.98 -45.77
CA GLU A 121 4.71 10.29 -45.10
C GLU A 121 3.43 10.42 -44.25
N ASN A 122 2.28 9.98 -44.76
CA ASN A 122 1.01 10.04 -44.04
C ASN A 122 1.03 9.20 -42.76
N LYS A 123 1.65 8.01 -42.79
CA LYS A 123 1.80 7.16 -41.60
C LYS A 123 2.77 7.75 -40.58
N ILE A 124 3.82 8.44 -41.03
CA ILE A 124 4.72 9.18 -40.13
C ILE A 124 3.95 10.31 -39.43
N LYS A 125 3.14 11.08 -40.17
CA LYS A 125 2.29 12.14 -39.59
C LYS A 125 1.30 11.59 -38.56
N ASP A 126 0.63 10.48 -38.87
CA ASP A 126 -0.26 9.81 -37.92
C ASP A 126 0.49 9.38 -36.66
N MET A 127 1.71 8.83 -36.81
CA MET A 127 2.53 8.42 -35.68
C MET A 127 2.99 9.60 -34.81
N ILE A 128 3.32 10.75 -35.41
CA ILE A 128 3.61 12.00 -34.69
C ILE A 128 2.41 12.41 -33.84
N ILE A 129 1.20 12.43 -34.40
CA ILE A 129 -0.01 12.80 -33.66
C ILE A 129 -0.24 11.86 -32.47
N GLN A 130 -0.01 10.55 -32.65
CA GLN A 130 -0.12 9.59 -31.53
C GLN A 130 0.97 9.80 -30.47
N HIS A 131 2.20 10.11 -30.89
CA HIS A 131 3.30 10.41 -29.98
C HIS A 131 3.06 11.69 -29.17
N GLU A 132 2.51 12.74 -29.78
CA GLU A 132 2.11 13.97 -29.11
C GLU A 132 1.08 13.73 -28.00
N LYS A 133 0.13 12.82 -28.21
CA LYS A 133 -0.81 12.39 -27.16
C LYS A 133 -0.08 11.71 -26.00
N ILE A 134 0.89 10.85 -26.27
CA ILE A 134 1.69 10.21 -25.21
C ILE A 134 2.47 11.27 -24.41
N ILE A 135 3.03 12.30 -25.07
CA ILE A 135 3.72 13.40 -24.37
C ILE A 135 2.75 14.16 -23.46
N ALA A 136 1.54 14.47 -23.96
CA ALA A 136 0.52 15.14 -23.15
C ALA A 136 0.14 14.29 -21.92
N ASP A 137 -0.14 13.00 -22.13
CA ASP A 137 -0.46 12.05 -21.07
C ASP A 137 0.66 11.95 -20.01
N ILE A 138 1.94 11.89 -20.44
CA ILE A 138 3.11 11.89 -19.53
C ILE A 138 3.10 13.16 -18.67
N GLY A 139 2.82 14.32 -19.26
CA GLY A 139 2.72 15.58 -18.55
C GLY A 139 1.60 15.59 -17.50
N GLU A 140 0.45 14.99 -17.82
CA GLU A 140 -0.68 14.87 -16.87
C GLU A 140 -0.36 13.92 -15.72
N GLN A 141 0.28 12.78 -16.02
CA GLN A 141 0.60 11.75 -15.03
C GLN A 141 1.74 12.11 -14.07
N GLN A 142 2.53 13.15 -14.36
CA GLN A 142 3.52 13.68 -13.43
C GLN A 142 2.90 14.00 -12.07
N LYS A 143 1.68 14.57 -12.05
CA LYS A 143 0.97 14.88 -10.80
C LYS A 143 0.61 13.63 -10.01
N SER A 144 0.25 12.54 -10.69
CA SER A 144 -0.06 11.25 -10.06
C SER A 144 1.20 10.64 -9.42
N VAL A 145 2.35 10.72 -10.10
CA VAL A 145 3.65 10.28 -9.57
C VAL A 145 4.03 11.09 -8.34
N ASP A 146 3.92 12.42 -8.41
CA ASP A 146 4.23 13.31 -7.28
C ASP A 146 3.31 13.04 -6.08
N GLN A 147 2.01 12.88 -6.33
CA GLN A 147 1.03 12.50 -5.30
C GLN A 147 1.39 11.15 -4.67
N LEU A 148 1.74 10.16 -5.48
CA LEU A 148 2.11 8.83 -5.00
C LEU A 148 3.34 8.87 -4.08
N ASN A 149 4.34 9.69 -4.42
CA ASN A 149 5.53 9.91 -3.58
C ASN A 149 5.18 10.56 -2.23
N VAL A 150 4.24 11.52 -2.21
CA VAL A 150 3.73 12.11 -0.96
C VAL A 150 3.02 11.07 -0.09
N ILE A 151 2.20 10.20 -0.69
CA ILE A 151 1.49 9.14 0.04
C ILE A 151 2.48 8.13 0.63
N TYR A 152 3.53 7.79 -0.13
CA TYR A 152 4.61 6.93 0.35
C TYR A 152 5.28 7.48 1.63
N GLU A 153 5.60 8.76 1.67
CA GLU A 153 6.18 9.39 2.87
C GLU A 153 5.24 9.35 4.08
N LYS A 154 3.92 9.35 3.86
CA LYS A 154 2.93 9.12 4.94
C LYS A 154 2.97 7.66 5.40
N LEU A 155 2.96 6.69 4.48
CA LEU A 155 2.99 5.25 4.81
C LEU A 155 4.25 4.87 5.58
N LYS A 156 5.42 5.33 5.13
CA LYS A 156 6.72 5.03 5.74
C LYS A 156 6.81 5.42 7.21
N LYS A 157 6.10 6.48 7.64
CA LYS A 157 6.08 6.94 9.04
C LYS A 157 5.30 6.03 9.99
N ILE A 158 4.41 5.20 9.46
CA ILE A 158 3.46 4.39 10.26
C ILE A 158 3.71 2.89 10.03
N ALA A 159 4.28 2.52 8.88
CA ALA A 159 4.64 1.15 8.54
C ALA A 159 5.79 0.61 9.42
N SER A 160 5.84 -0.72 9.56
CA SER A 160 7.00 -1.40 10.14
C SER A 160 8.22 -1.32 9.20
N ILE A 161 9.40 -1.69 9.69
CA ILE A 161 10.64 -1.69 8.90
C ILE A 161 10.48 -2.58 7.64
N THR A 162 9.99 -3.82 7.79
CA THR A 162 9.83 -4.76 6.67
C THR A 162 8.79 -4.29 5.64
N GLU A 163 7.69 -3.68 6.10
CA GLU A 163 6.69 -3.11 5.19
C GLU A 163 7.26 -1.88 4.45
N SER A 164 8.13 -1.10 5.12
CA SER A 164 8.77 0.05 4.51
C SER A 164 9.62 -0.33 3.31
N ASP A 165 10.37 -1.43 3.37
CA ASP A 165 11.17 -1.93 2.24
C ASP A 165 10.29 -2.33 1.04
N THR A 166 9.17 -3.00 1.30
CA THR A 166 8.26 -3.47 0.25
C THR A 166 7.61 -2.29 -0.49
N ILE A 167 7.15 -1.28 0.24
CA ILE A 167 6.57 -0.08 -0.37
C ILE A 167 7.65 0.73 -1.09
N CYS A 168 8.86 0.82 -0.52
CA CYS A 168 10.01 1.49 -1.12
C CYS A 168 10.31 0.88 -2.50
N HIS A 169 10.45 -0.43 -2.60
CA HIS A 169 10.66 -1.12 -3.88
C HIS A 169 9.56 -0.82 -4.90
N ARG A 170 8.29 -0.82 -4.48
CA ARG A 170 7.17 -0.54 -5.38
C ARG A 170 7.20 0.90 -5.90
N ILE A 171 7.51 1.87 -5.05
CA ILE A 171 7.64 3.27 -5.41
C ILE A 171 8.85 3.51 -6.33
N SER A 172 10.00 2.93 -6.00
CA SER A 172 11.19 3.00 -6.84
C SER A 172 10.91 2.46 -8.24
N SER A 173 10.26 1.29 -8.33
CA SER A 173 9.93 0.69 -9.64
C SER A 173 8.99 1.58 -10.47
N ILE A 174 7.97 2.18 -9.87
CA ILE A 174 7.05 3.09 -10.59
C ILE A 174 7.80 4.34 -11.07
N ASN A 175 8.63 4.95 -10.22
CA ASN A 175 9.41 6.13 -10.57
C ASN A 175 10.44 5.83 -11.67
N GLU A 176 11.14 4.69 -11.60
CA GLU A 176 12.09 4.24 -12.61
C GLU A 176 11.39 4.06 -13.96
N LYS A 177 10.31 3.29 -14.02
CA LYS A 177 9.53 3.08 -15.26
C LYS A 177 9.00 4.39 -15.85
N PHE A 178 8.50 5.29 -15.01
CA PHE A 178 8.02 6.59 -15.48
C PHE A 178 9.13 7.43 -16.10
N ASN A 179 10.31 7.45 -15.48
CA ASN A 179 11.47 8.16 -16.02
C ASN A 179 11.99 7.52 -17.32
N GLU A 180 12.04 6.19 -17.38
CA GLU A 180 12.40 5.45 -18.58
C GLU A 180 11.44 5.73 -19.73
N LEU A 181 10.12 5.72 -19.47
CA LEU A 181 9.11 6.08 -20.46
C LEU A 181 9.31 7.50 -20.99
N LYS A 182 9.62 8.46 -20.11
CA LYS A 182 9.90 9.83 -20.50
C LYS A 182 11.12 9.93 -21.42
N SER A 183 12.25 9.32 -21.03
CA SER A 183 13.47 9.31 -21.85
C SER A 183 13.29 8.58 -23.17
N SER A 184 12.57 7.46 -23.18
CA SER A 184 12.23 6.72 -24.39
C SER A 184 11.35 7.59 -25.31
N SER A 185 10.41 8.35 -24.74
CA SER A 185 9.51 9.22 -25.50
C SER A 185 10.29 10.35 -26.17
N GLU A 186 11.26 10.94 -25.49
CA GLU A 186 12.17 11.94 -26.07
C GLU A 186 12.97 11.38 -27.25
N SER A 187 13.48 10.14 -27.12
CA SER A 187 14.22 9.46 -28.20
C SER A 187 13.35 9.18 -29.42
N VAL A 188 12.15 8.61 -29.22
CA VAL A 188 11.17 8.37 -30.31
C VAL A 188 10.79 9.68 -31.00
N GLY A 189 10.56 10.75 -30.23
CA GLY A 189 10.26 12.07 -30.77
C GLY A 189 11.37 12.63 -31.66
N ALA A 190 12.64 12.42 -31.29
CA ALA A 190 13.78 12.82 -32.11
C ALA A 190 13.83 12.04 -33.43
N ILE A 191 13.63 10.71 -33.38
CA ILE A 191 13.63 9.85 -34.56
C ILE A 191 12.48 10.21 -35.51
N LEU A 192 11.28 10.43 -34.98
CA LEU A 192 10.10 10.85 -35.74
C LEU A 192 10.31 12.16 -36.50
N LYS A 193 10.92 13.15 -35.83
CA LYS A 193 11.24 14.45 -36.46
C LYS A 193 12.23 14.30 -37.60
N GLU A 194 13.27 13.49 -37.43
CA GLU A 194 14.27 13.25 -38.48
C GLU A 194 13.65 12.50 -39.67
N ALA A 195 12.86 11.47 -39.41
CA ALA A 195 12.17 10.71 -40.45
C ALA A 195 11.22 11.58 -41.28
N HIS A 196 10.41 12.42 -40.62
CA HIS A 196 9.50 13.34 -41.31
C HIS A 196 10.26 14.35 -42.19
N LYS A 197 11.39 14.88 -41.70
CA LYS A 197 12.25 15.78 -42.48
C LYS A 197 12.86 15.07 -43.70
N GLY A 198 13.35 13.84 -43.52
CA GLY A 198 13.93 13.03 -44.59
C GLY A 198 12.94 12.77 -45.73
N VAL A 199 11.73 12.28 -45.41
CA VAL A 199 10.70 12.00 -46.43
C VAL A 199 10.33 13.26 -47.21
N GLY A 200 10.19 14.41 -46.55
CA GLY A 200 9.92 15.68 -47.22
C GLY A 200 11.02 16.13 -48.20
N GLN A 201 12.29 15.78 -47.94
CA GLN A 201 13.40 16.09 -48.84
C GLN A 201 13.45 15.19 -50.07
N PHE A 202 13.09 13.91 -49.94
CA PHE A 202 13.05 12.97 -51.08
C PHE A 202 11.91 13.29 -52.06
N VAL A 203 10.77 13.78 -51.56
CA VAL A 203 9.64 14.18 -52.41
C VAL A 203 9.94 15.44 -53.23
N LEU A 204 10.81 16.33 -52.75
CA LEU A 204 11.22 17.55 -53.48
C LEU A 204 12.29 17.32 -54.57
N LEU A 205 12.90 16.13 -54.59
CA LEU A 205 13.98 15.76 -55.53
C LEU A 205 13.51 14.85 -56.68
N MET A 206 12.22 14.48 -56.71
CA MET A 206 11.56 13.78 -57.83
C MET A 206 10.64 14.72 -58.58
#